data_AF-A0A8X6JD80-F1
#
_entry.id   AF-A0A8X6JD80-F1
#
_cell.length_a   1.000
_cell.length_b   1.000
_cell.length_c   1.000
_cell.angle_alpha   90.00
_cell.angle_beta   90.00
_cell.angle_gamma   90.00
#
_symmetry.space_group_name_H-M   'P 1'
#
loop_
_entity.id
_entity.type
_entity.pdbx_description
1 polymer ?
#
loop_
_entity_poly.entity_id
_entity_poly.type
_entity_poly.pdbx_seq_one_letter_code
_entity_poly.pdbx_strand_id
1 'polypeptide(L)'
;MGKGKAREDFSKTENNDSASSNASIRKRVMLQTIIVKISGAKQKHMIRLIIDSGSSGSYISEFAARKLQLKDIGQETVVHGLFGDCRKKRNIKKYVINLSNVDNSFDCALNVMEQKTICAPIPKLENMKLVEEIKDCGIDLSDLTVNVKTSVYMKVTLMKSTD
;
A
#
# COMPACT_ATOMS: atom_id res chain seq x y z
N MET A 1 78.79 12.12 -20.33
CA MET A 1 78.44 10.99 -19.45
C MET A 1 77.39 11.49 -18.45
N GLY A 2 76.21 10.85 -18.35
CA GLY A 2 75.12 11.14 -17.37
C GLY A 2 74.05 12.14 -17.86
N LYS A 3 72.84 11.73 -18.30
CA LYS A 3 71.58 11.36 -17.56
C LYS A 3 71.08 12.50 -16.64
N GLY A 4 69.84 12.99 -16.67
CA GLY A 4 68.60 12.71 -17.41
C GLY A 4 67.40 13.44 -16.76
N LYS A 5 66.18 13.13 -17.24
CA LYS A 5 64.84 13.23 -16.59
C LYS A 5 63.89 14.37 -17.03
N ALA A 6 62.73 13.91 -17.49
CA ALA A 6 61.57 14.64 -18.00
C ALA A 6 60.70 15.28 -16.91
N ARG A 7 59.88 16.27 -17.32
CA ARG A 7 58.48 16.47 -16.90
C ARG A 7 57.79 17.42 -17.89
N GLU A 8 56.75 16.91 -18.54
CA GLU A 8 55.86 17.63 -19.45
C GLU A 8 54.79 18.40 -18.67
N ASP A 9 54.44 19.55 -19.23
CA ASP A 9 53.55 20.57 -18.67
C ASP A 9 52.07 20.18 -18.71
N PHE A 10 51.39 20.52 -17.62
CA PHE A 10 49.93 20.48 -17.48
C PHE A 10 49.29 21.56 -18.37
N SER A 11 48.38 21.16 -19.26
CA SER A 11 47.40 22.06 -19.88
C SER A 11 45.96 21.65 -19.50
N LYS A 12 45.14 22.68 -19.27
CA LYS A 12 43.79 22.65 -18.74
C LYS A 12 42.81 21.92 -19.66
N THR A 13 41.81 21.27 -19.06
CA THR A 13 40.49 21.09 -19.69
C THR A 13 39.43 21.32 -18.63
N GLU A 14 38.62 22.36 -18.87
CA GLU A 14 37.42 22.70 -18.11
C GLU A 14 36.36 21.63 -18.39
N ASN A 15 35.96 20.89 -17.35
CA ASN A 15 34.73 20.12 -17.37
C ASN A 15 33.70 20.91 -16.57
N ASN A 16 32.72 21.46 -17.28
CA ASN A 16 31.49 21.96 -16.69
C ASN A 16 30.79 20.78 -15.99
N ASP A 17 31.02 20.63 -14.69
CA ASP A 17 30.19 19.83 -13.81
C ASP A 17 28.83 20.52 -13.69
N SER A 18 28.02 20.37 -14.73
CA SER A 18 26.57 20.47 -14.64
C SER A 18 26.12 19.24 -13.84
N ALA A 19 26.35 19.28 -12.53
CA ALA A 19 25.75 18.38 -11.58
C ALA A 19 24.24 18.60 -11.68
N SER A 20 23.61 17.87 -12.61
CA SER A 20 22.18 17.64 -12.60
C SER A 20 21.89 17.04 -11.25
N SER A 21 21.43 17.89 -10.35
CA SER A 21 20.88 17.53 -9.08
C SER A 21 19.63 16.72 -9.38
N ASN A 22 19.82 15.44 -9.69
CA ASN A 22 18.87 14.39 -9.38
C ASN A 22 18.79 14.31 -7.84
N ALA A 23 18.36 15.40 -7.21
CA ALA A 23 17.57 15.31 -6.01
C ALA A 23 16.38 14.47 -6.46
N SER A 24 16.50 13.16 -6.25
CA SER A 24 15.42 12.22 -6.51
C SER A 24 14.22 12.74 -5.76
N ILE A 25 13.34 13.48 -6.45
CA ILE A 25 12.04 13.86 -5.93
C ILE A 25 11.41 12.51 -5.68
N ARG A 26 11.39 12.06 -4.42
CA ARG A 26 10.71 10.85 -4.01
C ARG A 26 9.26 11.08 -4.38
N LYS A 27 8.85 10.65 -5.57
CA LYS A 27 7.49 10.83 -6.07
C LYS A 27 6.61 9.98 -5.16
N ARG A 28 5.97 10.64 -4.20
CA ARG A 28 5.05 9.99 -3.27
C ARG A 28 3.78 9.68 -4.05
N VAL A 29 3.41 8.41 -4.08
CA VAL A 29 2.09 7.99 -4.58
C VAL A 29 1.16 7.96 -3.39
N MET A 30 0.03 8.65 -3.49
CA MET A 30 -1.04 8.61 -2.50
C MET A 30 -2.13 7.68 -3.01
N LEU A 31 -2.50 6.69 -2.20
CA LEU A 31 -3.68 5.87 -2.42
C LEU A 31 -4.77 6.31 -1.47
N GLN A 32 -6.01 6.29 -1.95
CA GLN A 32 -7.16 6.58 -1.11
C GLN A 32 -7.30 5.47 -0.06
N THR A 33 -7.52 5.88 1.19
CA THR A 33 -7.79 4.95 2.28
C THR A 33 -9.06 5.33 3.00
N ILE A 34 -9.72 4.34 3.60
CA ILE A 34 -10.92 4.54 4.40
C ILE A 34 -10.88 3.65 5.64
N ILE A 35 -11.41 4.14 6.74
CA ILE A 35 -11.53 3.37 7.97
C ILE A 35 -12.91 2.75 8.05
N VAL A 36 -12.94 1.43 8.29
CA VAL A 36 -14.16 0.64 8.40
C VAL A 36 -14.07 -0.31 9.57
N LYS A 37 -15.20 -0.88 9.96
CA LYS A 37 -15.25 -2.04 10.85
C LYS A 37 -15.22 -3.32 10.01
N ILE A 38 -14.44 -4.30 10.45
CA ILE A 38 -14.46 -5.67 9.95
C ILE A 38 -14.91 -6.61 11.06
N SER A 39 -15.79 -7.56 10.71
CA SER A 39 -16.20 -8.61 11.65
C SER A 39 -15.15 -9.72 11.70
N GLY A 40 -14.51 -9.90 12.86
CA GLY A 40 -13.71 -11.10 13.16
C GLY A 40 -14.56 -12.16 13.87
N ALA A 41 -13.98 -13.31 14.20
CA ALA A 41 -14.73 -14.42 14.82
C ALA A 41 -15.34 -14.09 16.19
N LYS A 42 -14.68 -13.22 16.97
CA LYS A 42 -15.12 -12.86 18.34
C LYS A 42 -15.68 -11.45 18.46
N GLN A 43 -15.14 -10.52 17.67
CA GLN A 43 -15.46 -9.09 17.79
C GLN A 43 -15.21 -8.35 16.47
N LYS A 44 -15.83 -7.18 16.34
CA LYS A 44 -15.52 -6.23 15.27
C LYS A 44 -14.22 -5.47 15.56
N HIS A 45 -13.48 -5.15 14.51
CA HIS A 45 -12.23 -4.40 14.58
C HIS A 45 -12.28 -3.21 13.62
N MET A 46 -11.73 -2.07 14.03
CA MET A 46 -11.45 -0.99 13.08
C MET A 46 -10.19 -1.33 12.27
N ILE A 47 -10.27 -1.16 10.95
CA ILE A 47 -9.17 -1.41 10.02
C ILE A 47 -9.09 -0.30 8.98
N ARG A 48 -7.91 -0.14 8.36
CA ARG A 48 -7.71 0.78 7.25
C ARG A 48 -7.73 0.00 5.93
N LEU A 49 -8.72 0.28 5.10
CA LEU A 49 -8.78 -0.20 3.73
C LEU A 49 -7.97 0.71 2.82
N ILE A 50 -7.29 0.11 1.85
CA ILE A 50 -6.65 0.75 0.72
C ILE A 50 -7.54 0.50 -0.48
N ILE A 51 -7.99 1.58 -1.11
CA ILE A 51 -8.77 1.52 -2.33
C ILE A 51 -7.78 1.54 -3.50
N ASP A 52 -7.71 0.45 -4.24
CA ASP A 52 -6.78 0.29 -5.35
C ASP A 52 -7.51 -0.25 -6.59
N SER A 53 -7.91 0.67 -7.46
CA SER A 53 -8.55 0.34 -8.74
C SER A 53 -7.61 -0.36 -9.73
N GLY A 54 -6.29 -0.32 -9.51
CA GLY A 54 -5.31 -1.03 -10.32
C GLY A 54 -5.16 -2.51 -9.96
N SER A 55 -5.91 -2.98 -8.95
CA SER A 55 -5.86 -4.37 -8.49
C SER A 55 -6.83 -5.27 -9.23
N SER A 56 -6.37 -6.46 -9.61
CA SER A 56 -7.22 -7.52 -10.19
C SER A 56 -8.08 -8.27 -9.17
N GLY A 57 -8.13 -7.81 -7.91
CA GLY A 57 -8.98 -8.37 -6.87
C GLY A 57 -8.74 -7.75 -5.49
N SER A 58 -9.57 -8.17 -4.53
CA SER A 58 -9.45 -7.74 -3.13
C SER A 58 -8.58 -8.71 -2.34
N TYR A 59 -7.71 -8.19 -1.48
CA TYR A 59 -6.71 -8.96 -0.75
C TYR A 59 -6.65 -8.56 0.71
N ILE A 60 -6.46 -9.57 1.56
CA ILE A 60 -6.20 -9.41 2.99
C ILE A 60 -4.82 -9.99 3.33
N SER A 61 -4.10 -9.33 4.25
CA SER A 61 -2.83 -9.90 4.71
C SER A 61 -3.02 -11.20 5.51
N GLU A 62 -2.10 -12.15 5.37
CA GLU A 62 -2.07 -13.39 6.18
C GLU A 62 -2.11 -13.09 7.68
N PHE A 63 -1.36 -12.07 8.12
CA PHE A 63 -1.37 -11.60 9.50
C PHE A 63 -2.77 -11.15 9.94
N ALA A 64 -3.46 -10.36 9.11
CA ALA A 64 -4.80 -9.87 9.42
C ALA A 64 -5.83 -10.99 9.47
N ALA A 65 -5.82 -11.91 8.50
CA ALA A 65 -6.73 -13.06 8.48
C ALA A 65 -6.57 -13.91 9.74
N ARG A 66 -5.33 -14.20 10.15
CA ARG A 66 -5.03 -14.91 11.41
C ARG A 66 -5.48 -14.13 12.65
N LYS A 67 -5.20 -12.83 12.72
CA LYS A 67 -5.56 -11.98 13.86
C LYS A 67 -7.07 -11.87 14.04
N LEU A 68 -7.81 -11.79 12.94
CA LEU A 68 -9.27 -11.74 12.90
C LEU A 68 -9.92 -13.13 13.05
N GLN A 69 -9.12 -14.20 12.99
CA GLN A 69 -9.56 -15.60 13.04
C GLN A 69 -10.61 -15.89 11.96
N LEU A 70 -10.37 -15.42 10.74
CA LEU A 70 -11.28 -15.64 9.62
C LEU A 70 -11.34 -17.11 9.25
N LYS A 71 -12.56 -17.59 8.97
CA LYS A 71 -12.78 -18.93 8.45
C LYS A 71 -12.54 -18.94 6.94
N ASP A 72 -11.65 -19.78 6.46
CA ASP A 72 -11.43 -19.95 5.04
C ASP A 72 -12.64 -20.62 4.37
N ILE A 73 -12.95 -20.17 3.17
CA ILE A 73 -14.03 -20.72 2.34
C ILE A 73 -13.51 -21.55 1.16
N GLY A 74 -12.19 -21.72 1.07
CA GLY A 74 -11.53 -22.48 0.02
C GLY A 74 -10.15 -21.94 -0.32
N GLN A 75 -9.54 -22.53 -1.35
CA GLN A 75 -8.24 -22.13 -1.88
C GLN A 75 -8.34 -21.88 -3.39
N GLU A 76 -7.55 -20.95 -3.89
CA GLU A 76 -7.35 -20.69 -5.31
C GLU A 76 -5.91 -20.96 -5.69
N THR A 77 -5.71 -21.72 -6.76
CA THR A 77 -4.39 -21.90 -7.34
C THR A 77 -4.08 -20.68 -8.22
N VAL A 78 -3.29 -19.75 -7.71
CA VAL A 78 -2.81 -18.62 -8.49
C VAL A 78 -1.49 -18.98 -9.16
N VAL A 79 -1.46 -18.82 -10.48
CA VAL A 79 -0.25 -18.98 -11.29
C VAL A 79 0.38 -17.61 -11.48
N HIS A 80 1.50 -17.36 -10.81
CA HIS A 80 2.32 -16.18 -11.09
C HIS A 80 3.18 -16.48 -12.32
N GLY A 81 2.87 -15.83 -13.44
CA GLY A 81 3.75 -15.75 -14.59
C GLY A 81 4.85 -14.73 -14.32
N LEU A 82 6.10 -15.18 -14.28
CA LEU A 82 7.27 -14.32 -14.24
C LEU A 82 7.81 -14.14 -15.66
N PHE A 83 8.47 -13.01 -15.92
CA PHE A 83 9.20 -12.81 -17.18
C PHE A 83 10.17 -13.99 -17.41
N GLY A 84 10.24 -14.51 -18.64
CA GLY A 84 11.07 -15.67 -18.98
C GLY A 84 10.42 -17.04 -18.76
N ASP A 85 9.10 -17.15 -18.90
CA ASP A 85 8.31 -18.41 -18.87
C ASP A 85 8.40 -19.23 -17.55
N CYS A 86 8.83 -18.59 -16.47
CA CYS A 86 8.81 -19.20 -15.14
C CYS A 86 7.41 -19.06 -14.51
N ARG A 87 6.71 -20.20 -14.34
CA ARG A 87 5.40 -20.24 -13.67
C ARG A 87 5.53 -20.75 -12.23
N LYS A 88 5.14 -19.92 -11.25
CA LYS A 88 4.99 -20.37 -9.85
C LYS A 88 3.52 -20.56 -9.52
N LYS A 89 3.16 -21.79 -9.13
CA LYS A 89 1.82 -22.10 -8.61
C LYS A 89 1.80 -21.91 -7.11
N ARG A 90 0.79 -21.21 -6.60
CA ARG A 90 0.57 -21.06 -5.15
C ARG A 90 -0.90 -21.23 -4.86
N ASN A 91 -1.22 -22.05 -3.86
CA ASN A 91 -2.57 -22.11 -3.32
C ASN A 91 -2.73 -20.96 -2.33
N ILE A 92 -3.75 -20.13 -2.56
CA ILE A 92 -4.05 -18.94 -1.79
C ILE A 92 -5.42 -19.13 -1.15
N LYS A 93 -5.53 -18.91 0.17
CA LYS A 93 -6.82 -19.01 0.87
C LYS A 93 -7.77 -17.89 0.44
N LYS A 94 -9.06 -18.21 0.36
CA LYS A 94 -10.14 -17.24 0.19
C LYS A 94 -10.92 -17.10 1.49
N TYR A 95 -11.38 -15.88 1.75
CA TYR A 95 -12.25 -15.56 2.87
C TYR A 95 -13.45 -14.73 2.38
N VAL A 96 -14.59 -14.88 3.03
CA VAL A 96 -15.68 -13.90 2.97
C VAL A 96 -15.59 -13.07 4.22
N ILE A 97 -15.52 -11.75 4.07
CA ILE A 97 -15.49 -10.82 5.19
C ILE A 97 -16.72 -9.92 5.16
N ASN A 98 -17.18 -9.50 6.34
CA ASN A 98 -18.23 -8.50 6.47
C ASN A 98 -17.63 -7.20 6.97
N LEU A 99 -17.76 -6.17 6.14
CA LEU A 99 -17.34 -4.81 6.41
C LEU A 99 -18.57 -3.98 6.79
N SER A 100 -18.40 -3.01 7.68
CA SER A 100 -19.40 -1.99 7.95
C SER A 100 -18.75 -0.63 8.10
N ASN A 101 -19.48 0.43 7.80
CA ASN A 101 -19.03 1.78 8.11
C ASN A 101 -18.98 2.04 9.63
N VAL A 102 -18.43 3.19 10.01
CA VAL A 102 -18.08 3.52 11.40
C VAL A 102 -19.31 3.68 12.30
N ASP A 103 -20.41 4.21 11.78
CA ASP A 103 -21.72 4.36 12.44
C ASP A 103 -22.60 3.09 12.35
N ASN A 104 -22.20 2.10 11.54
CA ASN A 104 -22.96 0.88 11.22
C ASN A 104 -24.26 1.13 10.45
N SER A 105 -24.41 2.24 9.72
CA SER A 105 -25.56 2.46 8.84
C SER A 105 -25.49 1.66 7.54
N PHE A 106 -24.32 1.12 7.19
CA PHE A 106 -24.10 0.31 5.99
C PHE A 106 -23.16 -0.87 6.29
N ASP A 107 -23.48 -2.03 5.72
CA ASP A 107 -22.64 -3.21 5.72
C ASP A 107 -22.59 -3.88 4.35
N CYS A 108 -21.48 -4.56 4.07
CA CYS A 108 -21.31 -5.35 2.86
C CYS A 108 -20.40 -6.56 3.09
N ALA A 109 -20.69 -7.64 2.38
CA ALA A 109 -19.84 -8.82 2.31
C ALA A 109 -18.86 -8.69 1.13
N LEU A 110 -17.61 -9.10 1.32
CA LEU A 110 -16.57 -9.03 0.30
C LEU A 110 -15.74 -10.32 0.27
N ASN A 111 -15.50 -10.83 -0.94
CA ASN A 111 -14.59 -11.94 -1.18
C ASN A 111 -13.15 -11.43 -1.26
N VAL A 112 -12.25 -12.07 -0.51
CA VAL A 112 -10.86 -11.63 -0.40
C VAL A 112 -9.91 -12.80 -0.50
N MET A 113 -8.78 -12.58 -1.16
CA MET A 113 -7.69 -13.54 -1.25
C MET A 113 -6.60 -13.21 -0.23
N GLU A 114 -5.98 -14.25 0.33
CA GLU A 114 -4.84 -14.08 1.22
C GLU A 114 -3.60 -13.59 0.46
N GLN A 115 -2.88 -12.63 1.04
CA GLN A 115 -1.59 -12.20 0.53
C GLN A 115 -0.61 -12.08 1.70
N LYS A 116 0.66 -12.43 1.48
CA LYS A 116 1.68 -12.37 2.55
C LYS A 116 1.80 -10.97 3.15
N THR A 117 1.95 -9.97 2.28
CA THR A 117 2.07 -8.56 2.65
C THR A 117 1.30 -7.72 1.64
N ILE A 118 0.47 -6.79 2.11
CA ILE A 118 -0.26 -5.85 1.25
C ILE A 118 0.62 -4.64 0.93
N CYS A 119 1.13 -3.96 1.95
CA CYS A 119 1.99 -2.79 1.81
C CYS A 119 2.85 -2.60 3.07
N ALA A 120 3.82 -1.69 2.98
CA ALA A 120 4.48 -1.14 4.17
C ALA A 120 3.47 -0.32 5.00
N PRO A 121 3.74 -0.06 6.30
CA PRO A 121 2.88 0.77 7.12
C PRO A 121 2.58 2.11 6.45
N ILE A 122 1.29 2.47 6.40
CA ILE A 122 0.85 3.73 5.79
C ILE A 122 0.97 4.81 6.87
N PRO A 123 1.82 5.84 6.66
CA PRO A 123 1.96 6.93 7.61
C PRO A 123 0.63 7.67 7.73
N LYS A 124 0.31 8.11 8.95
CA LYS A 124 -0.81 9.03 9.15
C LYS A 124 -0.47 10.39 8.58
N LEU A 125 -1.50 11.19 8.30
CA LEU A 125 -1.28 12.59 7.99
C LEU A 125 -0.79 13.31 9.25
N GLU A 126 0.44 13.82 9.20
CA GLU A 126 1.10 14.53 10.30
C GLU A 126 1.13 16.06 10.10
N ASN A 127 0.87 16.55 8.89
CA ASN A 127 0.94 17.98 8.59
C ASN A 127 -0.33 18.70 9.07
N MET A 128 -0.27 19.26 10.28
CA MET A 128 -1.42 19.94 10.91
C MET A 128 -1.95 21.14 10.11
N LYS A 129 -1.10 21.87 9.38
CA LYS A 129 -1.57 22.98 8.53
C LYS A 129 -2.50 22.47 7.43
N LEU A 130 -2.12 21.37 6.79
CA LEU A 130 -2.93 20.73 5.75
C LEU A 130 -4.22 20.11 6.33
N VAL A 131 -4.17 19.63 7.58
CA VAL A 131 -5.37 19.16 8.29
C VAL A 131 -6.35 20.31 8.52
N GLU A 132 -5.88 21.47 8.97
CA GLU A 132 -6.70 22.66 9.18
C GLU A 132 -7.32 23.15 7.87
N GLU A 133 -6.53 23.25 6.79
CA GLU A 133 -7.03 23.64 5.46
C GLU A 133 -8.12 22.70 4.93
N ILE A 134 -7.95 21.38 5.09
CA ILE A 134 -8.97 20.38 4.70
C ILE A 134 -10.23 20.53 5.54
N LYS A 135 -10.08 20.80 6.84
CA LYS A 135 -11.20 21.00 7.75
C LYS A 135 -11.98 22.28 7.43
N ASP A 136 -11.30 23.36 7.06
CA ASP A 136 -11.91 24.62 6.64
C ASP A 136 -12.71 24.46 5.33
N CYS A 137 -12.34 23.46 4.52
CA CYS A 137 -13.10 23.04 3.34
C CYS A 137 -14.32 22.16 3.68
N GLY A 138 -14.61 21.92 4.96
CA GLY A 138 -15.72 21.08 5.43
C GLY A 138 -15.51 19.58 5.21
N ILE A 139 -14.26 19.14 5.04
CA ILE A 139 -13.92 17.74 4.80
C ILE A 139 -13.41 17.12 6.10
N ASP A 140 -14.07 16.06 6.56
CA ASP A 140 -13.65 15.31 7.74
C ASP A 140 -12.69 14.17 7.40
N LEU A 141 -11.55 14.14 8.07
CA LEU A 141 -10.54 13.09 7.91
C LEU A 141 -10.73 11.98 8.94
N SER A 142 -11.13 10.80 8.46
CA SER A 142 -11.23 9.58 9.29
C SER A 142 -9.88 9.19 9.92
N ASP A 143 -8.77 9.50 9.25
CA ASP A 143 -7.43 9.04 9.64
C ASP A 143 -6.89 9.63 10.96
N LEU A 144 -7.46 10.78 11.35
CA LEU A 144 -7.11 11.52 12.58
C LEU A 144 -8.07 11.21 13.73
N THR A 145 -9.34 11.02 13.40
CA THR A 145 -10.42 10.84 14.37
C THR A 145 -10.47 9.43 14.95
N VAL A 146 -10.07 8.41 14.18
CA VAL A 146 -10.11 7.02 14.63
C VAL A 146 -8.71 6.50 14.93
N ASN A 147 -8.46 6.16 16.21
CA ASN A 147 -7.21 5.52 16.61
C ASN A 147 -7.23 4.02 16.26
N VAL A 148 -6.88 3.72 15.01
CA VAL A 148 -6.73 2.34 14.54
C VAL A 148 -5.45 1.74 15.13
N LYS A 149 -5.57 1.04 16.27
CA LYS A 149 -4.43 0.31 16.90
C LYS A 149 -3.92 -0.86 16.07
N THR A 150 -4.65 -1.26 15.04
CA THR A 150 -4.35 -2.43 14.21
C THR A 150 -3.98 -1.98 12.80
N SER A 151 -2.72 -2.15 12.45
CA SER A 151 -2.19 -2.05 11.08
C SER A 151 -2.66 -3.22 10.21
N VAL A 152 -3.97 -3.45 10.19
CA VAL A 152 -4.61 -4.37 9.25
C VAL A 152 -4.90 -3.56 8.01
N TYR A 153 -4.04 -3.75 7.02
CA TYR A 153 -4.25 -3.23 5.68
C TYR A 153 -4.94 -4.31 4.87
N MET A 154 -5.98 -3.87 4.19
CA MET A 154 -6.68 -4.67 3.21
C MET A 154 -6.80 -3.84 1.95
N LYS A 155 -6.54 -4.48 0.81
CA LYS A 155 -6.63 -3.85 -0.49
C LYS A 155 -7.95 -4.25 -1.13
N VAL A 156 -8.76 -3.29 -1.55
CA VAL A 156 -10.08 -3.52 -2.15
C VAL A 156 -10.05 -3.03 -3.60
N THR A 157 -10.53 -3.86 -4.52
CA THR A 157 -10.84 -3.41 -5.88
C THR A 157 -12.25 -2.84 -5.90
N LEU A 158 -12.40 -1.64 -6.45
CA LEU A 158 -13.71 -1.14 -6.87
C LEU A 158 -14.10 -1.87 -8.14
N MET A 159 -14.96 -2.89 -8.03
CA MET A 159 -15.63 -3.43 -9.20
C MET A 159 -16.74 -2.45 -9.59
N LYS A 160 -16.78 -2.04 -10.87
CA LYS A 160 -17.90 -1.25 -11.38
C LYS A 160 -19.18 -2.07 -11.24
N SER A 161 -20.27 -1.47 -10.76
CA SER A 161 -21.60 -2.06 -10.88
C SER A 161 -21.83 -2.31 -12.36
N THR A 162 -22.02 -3.57 -12.74
CA THR A 162 -22.67 -3.90 -14.00
C THR A 162 -24.17 -3.86 -13.71
N ASP A 163 -24.72 -2.66 -13.79
CA ASP A 163 -26.17 -2.45 -13.93
C ASP A 163 -26.61 -2.81 -15.35
#